data_AF-A0A5J4S737-F1
#
_entry.id   AF-A0A5J4S737-F1
#
_cell.length_a   1.000
_cell.length_b   1.000
_cell.length_c   1.000
_cell.angle_alpha   90.00
_cell.angle_beta   90.00
_cell.angle_gamma   90.00
#
_symmetry.space_group_name_H-M   'P 1'
#
loop_
_entity.id
_entity.type
_entity.pdbx_description
1 polymer ?
#
loop_
_entity_poly.entity_id
_entity_poly.type
_entity_poly.pdbx_seq_one_letter_code
_entity_poly.pdbx_strand_id
1 'polypeptide(L)'
;REKEEGLVEALEAIITPHARGDPMNPLLWAGRSLPHMEKALCEKGYRVSHATMGELLQSPGYGLQANKRTDEVLSVPDGDKQFEHVNTAGFTFMSMGDPVISVDCKKKESTGNCKNQGREREEEKHARQVKVYDFTDGTSGKAVPRGVCDTAQNQARVSVETGSETAAFAVNAIGTWWQQTGREHCPDSAKLMTTADGSGSNSSSSRLWKKELQELATETGLETSVCHLPPGTGRWNKTEHRLFSLITMNWRAKPLTGLEVTVKLTASTTTEKGLKVKAMLDKNRYEKGIRISQGEMKNIHPVQNEYGGEWNYKISP
;
A
#
# COMPACT_ATOMS: atom_id res chain seq x y z
N ARG A 1 -42.48 8.46 4.08
CA ARG A 1 -42.16 7.28 3.25
C ARG A 1 -42.03 7.60 1.76
N GLU A 2 -41.98 8.88 1.39
CA GLU A 2 -41.91 9.40 0.01
C GLU A 2 -40.68 10.34 -0.16
N LYS A 3 -39.67 10.19 0.71
CA LYS A 3 -38.50 11.09 0.82
C LYS A 3 -37.15 10.39 0.73
N GLU A 4 -37.11 9.19 0.16
CA GLU A 4 -35.88 8.40 0.05
C GLU A 4 -35.67 7.78 -1.34
N GLU A 5 -36.34 8.28 -2.38
CA GLU A 5 -35.88 8.02 -3.75
C GLU A 5 -34.59 8.82 -3.97
N GLY A 6 -33.49 8.16 -4.33
CA GLY A 6 -32.21 8.83 -4.56
C GLY A 6 -31.29 8.93 -3.34
N LEU A 7 -31.74 8.62 -2.12
CA LEU A 7 -30.89 8.73 -0.92
C LEU A 7 -29.79 7.66 -0.92
N VAL A 8 -30.13 6.44 -1.30
CA VAL A 8 -29.16 5.34 -1.41
C VAL A 8 -28.18 5.65 -2.54
N GLU A 9 -28.65 6.15 -3.69
CA GLU A 9 -27.78 6.55 -4.81
C GLU A 9 -26.92 7.77 -4.48
N ALA A 10 -27.40 8.73 -3.67
CA ALA A 10 -26.62 9.87 -3.22
C ALA A 10 -25.58 9.47 -2.18
N LEU A 11 -25.94 8.56 -1.27
CA LEU A 11 -25.05 7.95 -0.29
C LEU A 11 -23.99 7.11 -1.01
N GLU A 12 -24.39 6.28 -1.97
CA GLU A 12 -23.50 5.54 -2.87
C GLU A 12 -22.64 6.49 -3.68
N ALA A 13 -23.13 7.61 -4.22
CA ALA A 13 -22.28 8.57 -4.94
C ALA A 13 -21.27 9.29 -4.02
N ILE A 14 -21.55 9.36 -2.71
CA ILE A 14 -20.61 9.85 -1.69
C ILE A 14 -19.63 8.74 -1.29
N ILE A 15 -20.06 7.47 -1.28
CA ILE A 15 -19.25 6.30 -0.88
C ILE A 15 -18.42 5.75 -2.03
N THR A 16 -18.93 5.71 -3.26
CA THR A 16 -18.39 5.01 -4.44
C THR A 16 -17.05 5.58 -4.91
N PRO A 17 -16.84 6.91 -4.97
CA PRO A 17 -15.51 7.47 -5.22
C PRO A 17 -14.49 7.09 -4.14
N HIS A 18 -14.95 6.51 -3.03
CA HIS A 18 -14.22 6.22 -1.81
C HIS A 18 -14.40 4.74 -1.39
N ALA A 19 -15.03 3.92 -2.23
CA ALA A 19 -15.32 2.54 -1.89
C ALA A 19 -14.03 1.72 -1.93
N ARG A 20 -13.93 0.71 -1.07
CA ARG A 20 -12.79 -0.22 -1.06
C ARG A 20 -12.58 -0.81 -2.45
N GLY A 21 -11.49 -0.42 -3.11
CA GLY A 21 -11.06 -0.98 -4.39
C GLY A 21 -11.73 -0.36 -5.63
N ASP A 22 -12.14 0.91 -5.59
CA ASP A 22 -12.39 1.69 -6.80
C ASP A 22 -11.06 1.93 -7.56
N PRO A 23 -10.93 1.48 -8.83
CA PRO A 23 -9.76 1.75 -9.65
C PRO A 23 -9.47 3.24 -9.88
N MET A 24 -10.48 4.11 -9.79
CA MET A 24 -10.42 5.50 -10.25
C MET A 24 -9.96 6.51 -9.18
N ASN A 25 -9.86 6.13 -7.91
CA ASN A 25 -9.36 7.03 -6.86
C ASN A 25 -7.92 6.66 -6.45
N PRO A 26 -6.94 7.60 -6.47
CA PRO A 26 -5.54 7.32 -6.17
C PRO A 26 -5.24 6.82 -4.76
N LEU A 27 -6.06 7.09 -3.74
CA LEU A 27 -5.99 6.41 -2.42
C LEU A 27 -7.37 5.99 -1.89
N LEU A 28 -7.36 4.91 -1.12
CA LEU A 28 -8.55 4.30 -0.53
C LEU A 28 -8.99 5.10 0.70
N TRP A 29 -10.21 5.64 0.68
CA TRP A 29 -10.81 6.23 1.87
C TRP A 29 -12.11 5.52 2.24
N ALA A 30 -12.12 4.66 3.25
CA ALA A 30 -13.37 4.40 3.96
C ALA A 30 -13.36 5.20 5.27
N GLY A 31 -13.79 6.47 5.22
CA GLY A 31 -13.73 7.27 6.44
C GLY A 31 -14.36 8.64 6.42
N ARG A 32 -15.50 8.86 5.76
CA ARG A 32 -16.35 9.96 6.24
C ARG A 32 -16.88 9.52 7.60
N SER A 33 -16.48 10.19 8.67
CA SER A 33 -17.21 10.10 9.93
C SER A 33 -18.68 10.42 9.67
N LEU A 34 -19.61 9.85 10.43
CA LEU A 34 -21.05 10.11 10.25
C LEU A 34 -21.39 11.62 10.15
N PRO A 35 -20.74 12.55 10.88
CA PRO A 35 -20.93 14.00 10.72
C PRO A 35 -20.54 14.55 9.35
N HIS A 36 -19.51 14.01 8.71
CA HIS A 36 -19.07 14.48 7.39
C HIS A 36 -19.99 13.95 6.27
N MET A 37 -20.50 12.72 6.40
CA MET A 37 -21.55 12.21 5.50
C MET A 37 -22.83 13.02 5.63
N GLU A 38 -23.21 13.35 6.86
CA GLU A 38 -24.37 14.20 7.12
C GLU A 38 -24.23 15.57 6.46
N LYS A 39 -23.07 16.23 6.62
CA LYS A 39 -22.82 17.53 5.99
C LYS A 39 -22.92 17.46 4.46
N ALA A 40 -22.29 16.46 3.85
CA ALA A 40 -22.31 16.28 2.39
C ALA A 40 -23.70 15.91 1.85
N LEU A 41 -24.48 15.13 2.60
CA LEU A 41 -25.86 14.82 2.29
C LEU A 41 -26.76 16.06 2.46
N CYS A 42 -26.53 16.87 3.49
CA CYS A 42 -27.22 18.15 3.71
C CYS A 42 -26.96 19.14 2.56
N GLU A 43 -25.72 19.24 2.09
CA GLU A 43 -25.35 20.07 0.93
C GLU A 43 -26.06 19.61 -0.36
N LYS A 44 -26.38 18.31 -0.46
CA LYS A 44 -27.18 17.72 -1.55
C LYS A 44 -28.69 17.75 -1.31
N GLY A 45 -29.16 18.38 -0.23
CA GLY A 45 -30.58 18.55 0.10
C GLY A 45 -31.22 17.41 0.91
N TYR A 46 -30.44 16.42 1.35
CA TYR A 46 -30.92 15.31 2.18
C TYR A 46 -30.73 15.61 3.67
N ARG A 47 -31.74 15.33 4.49
CA ARG A 47 -31.62 15.36 5.96
C ARG A 47 -31.76 13.95 6.51
N VAL A 48 -30.67 13.39 7.03
CA VAL A 48 -30.62 12.01 7.51
C VAL A 48 -29.90 11.96 8.86
N SER A 49 -30.48 11.25 9.83
CA SER A 49 -29.88 11.11 11.16
C SER A 49 -28.69 10.14 11.14
N HIS A 50 -27.80 10.24 12.13
CA HIS A 50 -26.71 9.27 12.33
C HIS A 50 -27.20 7.82 12.45
N ALA A 51 -28.34 7.58 13.09
CA ALA A 51 -28.91 6.24 13.25
C ALA A 51 -29.36 5.68 11.90
N THR A 52 -30.09 6.47 11.12
CA THR A 52 -30.58 6.09 9.79
C THR A 52 -29.42 5.87 8.80
N MET A 53 -28.38 6.72 8.83
CA MET A 53 -27.16 6.47 8.03
C MET A 53 -26.44 5.19 8.45
N GLY A 54 -26.37 4.88 9.75
CA GLY A 54 -25.77 3.65 10.26
C GLY A 54 -26.50 2.39 9.81
N GLU A 55 -27.83 2.42 9.79
CA GLU A 55 -28.69 1.33 9.29
C GLU A 55 -28.57 1.17 7.76
N LEU A 56 -28.58 2.27 7.00
CA LEU A 56 -28.41 2.25 5.55
C LEU A 56 -27.05 1.68 5.14
N LEU A 57 -25.98 1.99 5.88
CA LEU A 57 -24.65 1.42 5.68
C LEU A 57 -24.61 -0.08 5.96
N GLN A 58 -25.38 -0.60 6.92
CA GLN A 58 -25.44 -2.05 7.19
C GLN A 58 -26.13 -2.85 6.08
N SER A 59 -26.89 -2.20 5.18
CA SER A 59 -27.82 -2.86 4.25
C SER A 59 -27.33 -3.04 2.79
N PRO A 60 -26.04 -2.85 2.47
CA PRO A 60 -25.39 -3.81 1.57
C PRO A 60 -23.92 -4.02 1.98
N GLY A 61 -23.63 -5.00 2.83
CA GLY A 61 -22.27 -5.53 3.00
C GLY A 61 -21.21 -4.61 3.65
N TYR A 62 -21.55 -3.40 4.12
CA TYR A 62 -20.62 -2.57 4.90
C TYR A 62 -20.79 -2.83 6.40
N GLY A 63 -20.02 -3.78 6.93
CA GLY A 63 -19.89 -4.04 8.36
C GLY A 63 -18.70 -3.31 8.98
N LEU A 64 -18.90 -2.68 10.14
CA LEU A 64 -17.81 -2.24 11.03
C LEU A 64 -17.09 -3.47 11.59
N GLN A 65 -15.89 -3.76 11.10
CA GLN A 65 -15.01 -4.75 11.71
C GLN A 65 -13.60 -4.19 11.89
N ALA A 66 -13.09 -4.31 13.11
CA ALA A 66 -11.67 -4.20 13.43
C ALA A 66 -11.35 -5.06 14.66
N ASN A 67 -10.22 -5.78 14.60
CA ASN A 67 -9.42 -5.98 15.81
C ASN A 67 -8.73 -4.66 16.12
N LYS A 68 -8.95 -4.12 17.31
CA LYS A 68 -8.35 -2.86 17.77
C LYS A 68 -6.95 -3.15 18.33
N ARG A 69 -5.90 -2.67 17.65
CA ARG A 69 -4.62 -2.42 18.35
C ARG A 69 -4.85 -1.16 19.18
N THR A 70 -4.99 -1.33 20.49
CA THR A 70 -5.36 -0.25 21.43
C THR A 70 -4.19 0.65 21.84
N ASP A 71 -2.96 0.36 21.41
CA ASP A 71 -1.75 1.03 21.90
C ASP A 71 -1.02 1.87 20.85
N GLU A 72 -1.72 2.43 19.86
CA GLU A 72 -1.17 3.54 19.06
C GLU A 72 -1.89 4.84 19.45
N VAL A 73 -1.14 5.59 20.25
CA VAL A 73 -1.45 6.91 20.80
C VAL A 73 -1.43 7.95 19.68
N LEU A 74 -2.33 8.93 19.85
CA LEU A 74 -2.55 10.17 19.07
C LEU A 74 -3.41 10.04 17.81
N SER A 75 -4.70 10.33 18.00
CA SER A 75 -5.50 11.06 17.01
C SER A 75 -4.69 12.25 16.50
N VAL A 76 -4.06 12.12 15.33
CA VAL A 76 -3.38 13.25 14.69
C VAL A 76 -4.47 14.24 14.25
N PRO A 77 -4.43 15.51 14.68
CA PRO A 77 -5.48 16.50 14.38
C PRO A 77 -5.68 16.87 12.90
N ASP A 78 -5.08 16.14 11.95
CA ASP A 78 -5.08 16.50 10.53
C ASP A 78 -5.01 15.31 9.55
N GLY A 79 -5.31 14.09 10.01
CA GLY A 79 -5.21 12.88 9.17
C GLY A 79 -6.03 12.97 7.88
N ASP A 80 -7.25 13.53 7.96
CA ASP A 80 -8.13 13.68 6.80
C ASP A 80 -7.57 14.67 5.76
N LYS A 81 -7.01 15.80 6.20
CA LYS A 81 -6.40 16.79 5.28
C LYS A 81 -5.16 16.23 4.61
N GLN A 82 -4.37 15.41 5.31
CA GLN A 82 -3.26 14.72 4.67
C GLN A 82 -3.75 13.75 3.59
N PHE A 83 -4.81 12.98 3.83
CA PHE A 83 -5.38 12.14 2.77
C PHE A 83 -5.91 12.95 1.58
N GLU A 84 -6.60 14.05 1.82
CA GLU A 84 -7.06 14.96 0.77
C GLU A 84 -5.89 15.51 -0.04
N HIS A 85 -4.80 15.92 0.62
CA HIS A 85 -3.59 16.37 -0.02
C HIS A 85 -2.98 15.28 -0.91
N VAL A 86 -2.79 14.06 -0.38
CA VAL A 86 -2.21 12.98 -1.16
C VAL A 86 -3.12 12.58 -2.33
N ASN A 87 -4.43 12.56 -2.14
CA ASN A 87 -5.37 12.31 -3.24
C ASN A 87 -5.29 13.38 -4.33
N THR A 88 -5.27 14.65 -3.94
CA THR A 88 -5.17 15.78 -4.88
C THR A 88 -3.87 15.73 -5.66
N ALA A 89 -2.76 15.45 -4.99
CA ALA A 89 -1.46 15.24 -5.63
C ALA A 89 -1.51 14.05 -6.62
N GLY A 90 -2.09 12.93 -6.20
CA GLY A 90 -2.24 11.74 -7.04
C GLY A 90 -3.04 12.03 -8.31
N PHE A 91 -4.19 12.69 -8.19
CA PHE A 91 -4.98 13.09 -9.36
C PHE A 91 -4.22 14.04 -10.28
N THR A 92 -3.44 14.96 -9.72
CA THR A 92 -2.62 15.90 -10.51
C THR A 92 -1.59 15.14 -11.35
N PHE A 93 -0.82 14.23 -10.75
CA PHE A 93 0.14 13.38 -11.48
C PHE A 93 -0.55 12.54 -12.56
N MET A 94 -1.64 11.84 -12.21
CA MET A 94 -2.37 11.02 -13.17
C MET A 94 -2.93 11.85 -14.34
N SER A 95 -3.39 13.07 -14.09
CA SER A 95 -3.90 13.97 -15.14
C SER A 95 -2.81 14.47 -16.10
N MET A 96 -1.55 14.52 -15.63
CA MET A 96 -0.38 14.85 -16.45
C MET A 96 0.22 13.62 -17.16
N GLY A 97 -0.35 12.43 -16.96
CA GLY A 97 0.20 11.17 -17.48
C GLY A 97 1.39 10.64 -16.67
N ASP A 98 1.71 11.26 -15.54
CA ASP A 98 2.79 10.84 -14.65
C ASP A 98 2.35 9.66 -13.78
N PRO A 99 3.24 8.69 -13.51
CA PRO A 99 2.93 7.54 -12.68
C PRO A 99 2.69 7.91 -11.22
N VAL A 100 1.70 7.23 -10.62
CA VAL A 100 1.44 7.23 -9.18
C VAL A 100 1.51 5.81 -8.66
N ILE A 101 2.44 5.56 -7.74
CA ILE A 101 2.64 4.26 -7.13
C ILE A 101 2.40 4.29 -5.63
N SER A 102 2.05 3.15 -5.06
CA SER A 102 2.03 2.93 -3.62
C SER A 102 3.06 1.86 -3.26
N VAL A 103 3.88 2.12 -2.25
CA VAL A 103 4.89 1.17 -1.79
C VAL A 103 4.57 0.69 -0.38
N ASP A 104 4.59 -0.63 -0.16
CA ASP A 104 4.38 -1.22 1.16
C ASP A 104 5.10 -2.56 1.34
N CYS A 105 5.37 -2.97 2.58
CA CYS A 105 6.09 -4.20 2.90
C CYS A 105 5.13 -5.12 3.60
N LYS A 106 5.01 -6.33 3.07
CA LYS A 106 4.30 -7.37 3.80
C LYS A 106 5.13 -7.74 5.02
N LYS A 107 4.43 -8.11 6.08
CA LYS A 107 5.02 -8.80 7.23
C LYS A 107 5.97 -9.91 6.74
N LYS A 108 7.13 -10.04 7.40
CA LYS A 108 8.09 -11.11 7.11
C LYS A 108 7.44 -12.49 7.33
N GLU A 109 7.57 -13.35 6.34
CA GLU A 109 7.00 -14.69 6.34
C GLU A 109 8.08 -15.74 6.53
N SER A 110 7.75 -16.78 7.28
CA SER A 110 8.61 -17.95 7.43
C SER A 110 8.51 -18.81 6.16
N THR A 111 9.65 -19.10 5.55
CA THR A 111 9.73 -20.09 4.48
C THR A 111 10.10 -21.46 5.05
N GLY A 112 9.55 -22.51 4.45
CA GLY A 112 9.62 -23.88 4.94
C GLY A 112 8.23 -24.52 4.97
N ASN A 113 8.15 -25.76 5.42
CA ASN A 113 6.89 -26.48 5.59
C ASN A 113 6.13 -26.00 6.84
N CYS A 114 5.94 -24.68 6.97
CA CYS A 114 5.28 -24.01 8.09
C CYS A 114 3.77 -23.90 7.87
N LYS A 115 3.02 -23.81 8.97
CA LYS A 115 1.56 -23.68 8.91
C LYS A 115 1.16 -22.25 8.54
N ASN A 116 0.66 -22.07 7.33
CA ASN A 116 -0.09 -20.86 6.98
C ASN A 116 -1.56 -20.98 7.41
N GLN A 117 -2.10 -19.90 7.96
CA GLN A 117 -3.49 -19.87 8.43
C GLN A 117 -4.48 -19.98 7.26
N GLY A 118 -5.68 -20.49 7.54
CA GLY A 118 -6.75 -20.69 6.57
C GLY A 118 -7.05 -22.16 6.28
N ARG A 119 -8.02 -22.39 5.40
CA ARG A 119 -8.43 -23.72 4.93
C ARG A 119 -8.59 -23.65 3.41
N GLU A 120 -8.15 -24.70 2.72
CA GLU A 120 -8.35 -24.88 1.28
C GLU A 120 -9.01 -26.26 1.06
N ARG A 121 -9.82 -26.38 0.00
CA ARG A 121 -10.41 -27.67 -0.37
C ARG A 121 -9.33 -28.48 -1.07
N GLU A 122 -8.98 -29.62 -0.49
CA GLU A 122 -8.15 -30.65 -1.11
C GLU A 122 -8.97 -31.93 -1.27
N GLU A 123 -8.55 -32.83 -2.15
CA GLU A 123 -9.15 -34.16 -2.28
C GLU A 123 -9.15 -34.89 -0.92
N GLU A 124 -10.22 -35.62 -0.63
CA GLU A 124 -10.31 -36.37 0.63
C GLU A 124 -9.06 -37.24 0.82
N LYS A 125 -8.49 -37.20 2.03
CA LYS A 125 -7.29 -37.94 2.47
C LYS A 125 -5.93 -37.42 1.97
N HIS A 126 -5.88 -36.28 1.27
CA HIS A 126 -4.63 -35.67 0.79
C HIS A 126 -4.20 -34.40 1.55
N ALA A 127 -4.73 -34.18 2.77
CA ALA A 127 -4.41 -33.01 3.56
C ALA A 127 -2.90 -32.83 3.75
N ARG A 128 -2.36 -31.71 3.28
CA ARG A 128 -0.92 -31.40 3.41
C ARG A 128 -0.48 -31.38 4.87
N GLN A 129 0.52 -32.23 5.18
CA GLN A 129 1.16 -32.24 6.49
C GLN A 129 2.16 -31.09 6.59
N VAL A 130 1.92 -30.16 7.52
CA VAL A 130 2.80 -29.02 7.84
C VAL A 130 3.37 -29.18 9.24
N LYS A 131 4.53 -28.56 9.51
CA LYS A 131 5.15 -28.57 10.84
C LYS A 131 4.27 -27.82 11.84
N VAL A 132 4.16 -28.38 13.04
CA VAL A 132 3.34 -27.84 14.15
C VAL A 132 3.96 -26.58 14.76
N TYR A 133 5.29 -26.46 14.69
CA TYR A 133 6.04 -25.32 15.22
C TYR A 133 6.84 -24.65 14.10
N ASP A 134 6.83 -23.31 14.09
CA ASP A 134 7.64 -22.47 13.20
C ASP A 134 9.11 -22.39 13.68
N PHE A 135 9.71 -23.53 14.02
CA PHE A 135 11.14 -23.57 14.29
C PHE A 135 11.90 -23.52 12.96
N THR A 136 12.81 -22.55 12.86
CA THR A 136 13.78 -22.46 11.78
C THR A 136 14.75 -23.61 11.88
N ASP A 137 14.37 -24.78 11.36
CA ASP A 137 15.35 -25.80 11.01
C ASP A 137 16.26 -25.19 9.94
N GLY A 138 17.56 -25.47 9.93
CA GLY A 138 18.57 -24.77 9.10
C GLY A 138 18.35 -24.69 7.58
N THR A 139 17.25 -25.23 7.05
CA THR A 139 16.74 -25.08 5.68
C THR A 139 15.63 -24.02 5.54
N SER A 140 15.19 -23.41 6.63
CA SER A 140 14.06 -22.47 6.72
C SER A 140 14.57 -21.03 6.66
N GLY A 141 14.31 -20.32 5.56
CA GLY A 141 14.63 -18.91 5.40
C GLY A 141 13.48 -17.99 5.83
N LYS A 142 13.70 -16.68 5.78
CA LYS A 142 12.62 -15.68 5.83
C LYS A 142 12.42 -15.10 4.43
N ALA A 143 11.17 -14.79 4.10
CA ALA A 143 10.83 -14.01 2.92
C ALA A 143 10.26 -12.67 3.34
N VAL A 144 10.74 -11.60 2.72
CA VAL A 144 10.30 -10.22 2.93
C VAL A 144 9.74 -9.70 1.60
N PRO A 145 8.42 -9.81 1.37
CA PRO A 145 7.79 -9.29 0.16
C PRO A 145 7.59 -7.77 0.27
N ARG A 146 8.19 -7.01 -0.65
CA ARG A 146 7.94 -5.57 -0.85
C ARG A 146 7.13 -5.37 -2.12
N GLY A 147 5.99 -4.70 -1.99
CA GLY A 147 5.05 -4.46 -3.07
C GLY A 147 5.12 -3.02 -3.56
N VAL A 148 5.10 -2.85 -4.88
CA VAL A 148 4.85 -1.59 -5.58
C VAL A 148 3.57 -1.76 -6.38
N CYS A 149 2.52 -1.01 -6.02
CA CYS A 149 1.26 -0.98 -6.77
C CYS A 149 1.22 0.25 -7.65
N ASP A 150 1.10 0.04 -8.96
CA ASP A 150 0.73 1.08 -9.91
C ASP A 150 -0.77 1.35 -9.79
N THR A 151 -1.08 2.55 -9.33
CA THR A 151 -2.46 2.95 -9.05
C THR A 151 -3.27 3.13 -10.33
N ALA A 152 -2.65 3.60 -11.41
CA ALA A 152 -3.32 3.89 -12.67
C ALA A 152 -3.63 2.60 -13.45
N GLN A 153 -2.69 1.66 -13.45
CA GLN A 153 -2.74 0.49 -14.33
C GLN A 153 -3.33 -0.77 -13.68
N ASN A 154 -3.68 -0.73 -12.39
CA ASN A 154 -4.10 -1.91 -11.61
C ASN A 154 -3.09 -3.06 -11.76
N GLN A 155 -1.80 -2.73 -11.69
CA GLN A 155 -0.71 -3.69 -11.73
C GLN A 155 0.11 -3.58 -10.46
N ALA A 156 0.67 -4.70 -10.03
CA ALA A 156 1.56 -4.73 -8.89
C ALA A 156 2.81 -5.52 -9.19
N ARG A 157 3.93 -5.03 -8.68
CA ARG A 157 5.18 -5.78 -8.62
C ARG A 157 5.55 -6.10 -7.18
N VAL A 158 6.03 -7.31 -6.96
CA VAL A 158 6.54 -7.75 -5.66
C VAL A 158 7.97 -8.21 -5.80
N SER A 159 8.88 -7.56 -5.08
CA SER A 159 10.23 -8.04 -4.87
C SER A 159 10.26 -8.84 -3.57
N VAL A 160 10.82 -10.04 -3.60
CA VAL A 160 10.97 -10.90 -2.41
C VAL A 160 12.45 -10.93 -2.02
N GLU A 161 12.77 -10.54 -0.79
CA GLU A 161 14.13 -10.54 -0.25
C GLU A 161 14.23 -11.47 0.97
N THR A 162 15.44 -11.95 1.30
CA THR A 162 15.66 -12.99 2.32
C THR A 162 16.14 -12.51 3.68
N GLY A 163 16.62 -11.28 3.75
CA GLY A 163 17.30 -10.68 4.89
C GLY A 163 16.41 -9.71 5.64
N SER A 164 16.44 -8.42 5.30
CA SER A 164 15.68 -7.43 6.02
C SER A 164 15.11 -6.31 5.18
N GLU A 165 13.98 -5.85 5.69
CA GLU A 165 13.31 -4.65 5.24
C GLU A 165 14.16 -3.41 5.55
N THR A 166 14.97 -3.00 4.58
CA THR A 166 15.80 -1.79 4.64
C THR A 166 15.25 -0.72 3.70
N ALA A 167 15.63 0.53 3.93
CA ALA A 167 15.28 1.62 3.02
C ALA A 167 15.82 1.40 1.60
N ALA A 168 17.06 0.90 1.48
CA ALA A 168 17.67 0.54 0.20
C ALA A 168 16.86 -0.53 -0.55
N PHE A 169 16.37 -1.56 0.14
CA PHE A 169 15.48 -2.55 -0.48
C PHE A 169 14.16 -1.93 -0.95
N ALA A 170 13.58 -1.05 -0.12
CA ALA A 170 12.33 -0.39 -0.47
C ALA A 170 12.46 0.52 -1.71
N VAL A 171 13.57 1.26 -1.84
CA VAL A 171 13.83 2.09 -3.02
C VAL A 171 14.22 1.24 -4.23
N ASN A 172 14.99 0.17 -4.07
CA ASN A 172 15.30 -0.75 -5.16
C ASN A 172 14.03 -1.38 -5.76
N ALA A 173 13.02 -1.68 -4.94
CA ALA A 173 11.73 -2.16 -5.44
C ALA A 173 11.04 -1.13 -6.35
N ILE A 174 11.12 0.17 -6.02
CA ILE A 174 10.62 1.27 -6.86
C ILE A 174 11.41 1.35 -8.17
N GLY A 175 12.75 1.34 -8.11
CA GLY A 175 13.60 1.36 -9.30
C GLY A 175 13.37 0.16 -10.22
N THR A 176 13.22 -1.04 -9.64
CA THR A 176 12.88 -2.26 -10.37
C THR A 176 11.54 -2.15 -11.07
N TRP A 177 10.52 -1.60 -10.40
CA TRP A 177 9.23 -1.33 -11.03
C TRP A 177 9.36 -0.33 -12.19
N TRP A 178 10.12 0.76 -12.01
CA TRP A 178 10.32 1.77 -13.06
C TRP A 178 10.97 1.16 -14.30
N GLN A 179 12.08 0.43 -14.13
CA GLN A 179 12.83 -0.15 -15.25
C GLN A 179 12.03 -1.20 -16.03
N GLN A 180 11.18 -1.98 -15.35
CA GLN A 180 10.51 -3.12 -15.97
C GLN A 180 9.02 -2.90 -16.30
N THR A 181 8.45 -1.76 -15.92
CA THR A 181 7.04 -1.42 -16.15
C THR A 181 6.86 0.07 -16.36
N GLY A 182 7.33 0.89 -15.42
CA GLY A 182 7.01 2.32 -15.41
C GLY A 182 7.48 3.04 -16.68
N ARG A 183 8.70 2.76 -17.15
CA ARG A 183 9.24 3.33 -18.39
C ARG A 183 8.46 2.96 -19.64
N GLU A 184 7.94 1.74 -19.71
CA GLU A 184 7.16 1.30 -20.87
C GLU A 184 5.77 1.95 -20.89
N HIS A 185 5.16 2.15 -19.72
CA HIS A 185 3.83 2.75 -19.61
C HIS A 185 3.83 4.27 -19.68
N CYS A 186 4.88 4.91 -19.16
CA CYS A 186 5.03 6.37 -19.07
C CYS A 186 6.41 6.79 -19.62
N PRO A 187 6.69 6.60 -20.93
CA PRO A 187 8.03 6.78 -21.51
C PRO A 187 8.54 8.22 -21.43
N ASP A 188 7.64 9.19 -21.51
CA ASP A 188 7.99 10.62 -21.49
C ASP A 188 7.91 11.24 -20.08
N SER A 189 7.60 10.42 -19.06
CA SER A 189 7.48 10.95 -17.71
C SER A 189 8.86 11.27 -17.12
N ALA A 190 9.01 12.50 -16.66
CA ALA A 190 10.12 12.95 -15.84
C ALA A 190 9.79 12.97 -14.34
N LYS A 191 8.58 12.55 -13.96
CA LYS A 191 8.09 12.66 -12.59
C LYS A 191 7.46 11.35 -12.11
N LEU A 192 7.58 11.09 -10.82
CA LEU A 192 6.97 9.94 -10.16
C LEU A 192 6.41 10.39 -8.82
N MET A 193 5.17 10.02 -8.54
CA MET A 193 4.63 10.14 -7.19
C MET A 193 4.59 8.77 -6.51
N THR A 194 5.09 8.68 -5.28
CA THR A 194 5.00 7.48 -4.45
C THR A 194 4.35 7.76 -3.10
N THR A 195 3.42 6.90 -2.69
CA THR A 195 2.80 6.93 -1.36
C THR A 195 3.40 5.86 -0.46
N ALA A 196 3.69 6.22 0.79
CA ALA A 196 4.31 5.34 1.79
C ALA A 196 3.65 5.53 3.16
N ASP A 197 3.54 4.47 3.97
CA ASP A 197 2.98 4.48 5.32
C ASP A 197 3.78 5.32 6.34
N GLY A 198 5.00 5.76 6.00
CA GLY A 198 5.80 6.68 6.81
C GLY A 198 6.46 6.02 8.04
N SER A 199 6.41 4.70 8.12
CA SER A 199 7.01 3.89 9.19
C SER A 199 8.14 3.00 8.66
N GLY A 200 8.92 2.39 9.56
CA GLY A 200 9.92 1.38 9.19
C GLY A 200 10.94 1.83 8.13
N SER A 201 11.07 1.04 7.06
CA SER A 201 12.08 1.21 6.01
C SER A 201 11.90 2.46 5.14
N ASN A 202 10.67 2.94 5.03
CA ASN A 202 10.22 4.07 4.23
C ASN A 202 9.68 5.20 5.13
N SER A 203 10.27 5.37 6.32
CA SER A 203 9.91 6.45 7.22
C SER A 203 10.29 7.82 6.68
N SER A 204 9.42 8.82 6.90
CA SER A 204 9.64 10.23 6.53
C SER A 204 10.89 10.85 7.17
N SER A 205 11.26 10.36 8.34
CA SER A 205 12.46 10.78 9.09
C SER A 205 13.73 10.01 8.69
N SER A 206 13.61 8.96 7.89
CA SER A 206 14.74 8.10 7.50
C SER A 206 15.67 8.83 6.53
N ARG A 207 16.91 9.05 6.97
CA ARG A 207 17.98 9.61 6.14
C ARG A 207 18.39 8.67 5.01
N LEU A 208 18.48 7.38 5.31
CA LEU A 208 18.82 6.36 4.33
C LEU A 208 17.76 6.31 3.22
N TRP A 209 16.47 6.39 3.58
CA TRP A 209 15.39 6.47 2.60
C TRP A 209 15.57 7.64 1.63
N LYS A 210 15.84 8.84 2.15
CA LYS A 210 16.07 10.03 1.32
C LYS A 210 17.34 9.91 0.46
N LYS A 211 18.42 9.33 1.00
CA LYS A 211 19.67 9.07 0.28
C LYS A 211 19.44 8.13 -0.90
N GLU A 212 18.79 7.00 -0.66
CA GLU A 212 18.53 6.00 -1.70
C GLU A 212 17.57 6.56 -2.76
N LEU A 213 16.57 7.37 -2.36
CA LEU A 213 15.71 8.08 -3.32
C LEU A 213 16.48 9.11 -4.16
N GLN A 214 17.48 9.79 -3.58
CA GLN A 214 18.35 10.70 -4.33
C GLN A 214 19.16 9.94 -5.38
N GLU A 215 19.74 8.80 -5.01
CA GLU A 215 20.45 7.95 -5.97
C GLU A 215 19.53 7.44 -7.07
N LEU A 216 18.33 6.98 -6.72
CA LEU A 216 17.33 6.59 -7.71
C LEU A 216 16.97 7.74 -8.65
N ALA A 217 16.76 8.94 -8.12
CA ALA A 217 16.44 10.13 -8.92
C ALA A 217 17.57 10.45 -9.90
N THR A 218 18.82 10.48 -9.41
CA THR A 218 20.01 10.73 -10.23
C THR A 218 20.23 9.65 -11.30
N GLU A 219 20.00 8.36 -10.98
CA GLU A 219 20.13 7.25 -11.93
C GLU A 219 19.05 7.24 -13.01
N THR A 220 17.82 7.59 -12.63
CA THR A 220 16.65 7.45 -13.51
C THR A 220 16.28 8.72 -14.25
N GLY A 221 16.75 9.88 -13.78
CA GLY A 221 16.32 11.19 -14.24
C GLY A 221 14.94 11.61 -13.73
N LEU A 222 14.33 10.85 -12.81
CA LEU A 222 12.99 11.14 -12.28
C LEU A 222 13.02 12.10 -11.09
N GLU A 223 12.19 13.13 -11.14
CA GLU A 223 11.77 13.83 -9.92
C GLU A 223 10.77 12.95 -9.16
N THR A 224 11.16 12.48 -7.97
CA THR A 224 10.32 11.63 -7.14
C THR A 224 9.65 12.44 -6.03
N SER A 225 8.33 12.59 -6.11
CA SER A 225 7.48 13.16 -5.06
C SER A 225 7.02 12.06 -4.10
N VAL A 226 7.35 12.20 -2.83
CA VAL A 226 6.95 11.28 -1.77
C VAL A 226 5.86 11.92 -0.95
N CYS A 227 4.75 11.21 -0.77
CA CYS A 227 3.67 11.59 0.13
C CYS A 227 3.45 10.49 1.17
N HIS A 228 3.77 10.78 2.43
CA HIS A 228 3.55 9.83 3.51
C HIS A 228 2.08 9.83 3.96
N LEU A 229 1.54 8.63 4.20
CA LEU A 229 0.22 8.48 4.79
C LEU A 229 0.30 8.79 6.30
N PRO A 230 -0.79 9.23 6.95
CA PRO A 230 -0.76 9.52 8.39
C PRO A 230 -0.40 8.29 9.25
N PRO A 231 0.14 8.45 10.46
CA PRO A 231 0.34 7.34 11.39
C PRO A 231 -0.95 6.53 11.64
N GLY A 232 -0.83 5.21 11.86
CA GLY A 232 -1.98 4.32 12.09
C GLY A 232 -2.83 4.04 10.83
N THR A 233 -2.38 4.49 9.66
CA THR A 233 -3.11 4.35 8.38
C THR A 233 -2.59 3.24 7.48
N GLY A 234 -1.73 2.34 7.96
CA GLY A 234 -1.22 1.21 7.15
C GLY A 234 -2.32 0.40 6.48
N ARG A 235 -3.50 0.29 7.13
CA ARG A 235 -4.73 -0.26 6.52
C ARG A 235 -5.08 0.44 5.21
N TRP A 236 -4.98 1.76 5.12
CA TRP A 236 -5.37 2.58 3.98
C TRP A 236 -4.35 2.61 2.83
N ASN A 237 -3.18 1.99 3.01
CA ASN A 237 -2.22 1.82 1.94
C ASN A 237 -2.80 0.90 0.85
N LYS A 238 -2.77 1.35 -0.40
CA LYS A 238 -3.28 0.55 -1.53
C LYS A 238 -2.56 -0.77 -1.69
N THR A 239 -1.27 -0.82 -1.37
CA THR A 239 -0.50 -2.06 -1.46
C THR A 239 -0.95 -3.07 -0.40
N GLU A 240 -1.31 -2.64 0.81
CA GLU A 240 -1.86 -3.55 1.81
C GLU A 240 -3.22 -4.13 1.35
N HIS A 241 -4.13 -3.26 0.92
CA HIS A 241 -5.49 -3.66 0.55
C HIS A 241 -5.61 -4.36 -0.80
N ARG A 242 -4.97 -3.83 -1.85
CA ARG A 242 -5.10 -4.34 -3.22
C ARG A 242 -4.09 -5.42 -3.57
N LEU A 243 -3.02 -5.59 -2.78
CA LEU A 243 -1.99 -6.57 -3.10
C LEU A 243 -1.81 -7.57 -1.96
N PHE A 244 -1.44 -7.13 -0.76
CA PHE A 244 -1.08 -8.06 0.30
C PHE A 244 -2.24 -8.83 0.92
N SER A 245 -3.44 -8.24 0.97
CA SER A 245 -4.66 -8.96 1.38
C SER A 245 -4.95 -10.13 0.42
N LEU A 246 -4.84 -9.90 -0.89
CA LEU A 246 -5.05 -10.93 -1.90
C LEU A 246 -3.97 -11.99 -1.89
N ILE A 247 -2.71 -11.59 -1.72
CA ILE A 247 -1.58 -12.52 -1.56
C ILE A 247 -1.82 -13.40 -0.34
N THR A 248 -2.24 -12.84 0.81
CA THR A 248 -2.59 -13.62 2.00
C THR A 248 -3.72 -14.60 1.70
N MET A 249 -4.77 -14.18 0.99
CA MET A 249 -5.84 -15.08 0.60
C MET A 249 -5.37 -16.20 -0.33
N ASN A 250 -4.45 -15.91 -1.26
CA ASN A 250 -3.91 -16.90 -2.17
C ASN A 250 -2.99 -17.92 -1.46
N TRP A 251 -2.24 -17.45 -0.45
CA TRP A 251 -1.34 -18.26 0.37
C TRP A 251 -2.03 -19.08 1.46
N ARG A 252 -3.34 -18.85 1.68
CA ARG A 252 -4.10 -19.53 2.74
C ARG A 252 -3.91 -21.05 2.66
N ALA A 253 -3.62 -21.68 3.79
CA ALA A 253 -3.36 -23.12 3.90
C ALA A 253 -2.20 -23.69 3.04
N LYS A 254 -1.46 -22.88 2.27
CA LYS A 254 -0.33 -23.32 1.45
C LYS A 254 0.99 -23.01 2.14
N PRO A 255 1.84 -24.01 2.43
CA PRO A 255 3.16 -23.74 3.00
C PRO A 255 4.07 -23.05 1.96
N LEU A 256 4.80 -22.03 2.41
CA LEU A 256 5.81 -21.35 1.60
C LEU A 256 7.12 -22.14 1.63
N THR A 257 7.12 -23.34 1.04
CA THR A 257 8.22 -24.33 1.18
C THR A 257 9.59 -23.85 0.72
N GLY A 258 9.66 -22.73 -0.01
CA GLY A 258 10.88 -22.01 -0.34
C GLY A 258 10.60 -20.67 -1.02
N LEU A 259 11.66 -19.96 -1.38
CA LEU A 259 11.57 -18.65 -2.05
C LEU A 259 10.91 -18.75 -3.42
N GLU A 260 11.24 -19.77 -4.20
CA GLU A 260 10.64 -19.98 -5.52
C GLU A 260 9.13 -20.20 -5.41
N VAL A 261 8.67 -20.96 -4.42
CA VAL A 261 7.24 -21.17 -4.15
C VAL A 261 6.60 -19.87 -3.69
N THR A 262 7.27 -19.09 -2.85
CA THR A 262 6.79 -17.75 -2.42
C THR A 262 6.60 -16.83 -3.62
N VAL A 263 7.58 -16.75 -4.52
CA VAL A 263 7.51 -15.94 -5.74
C VAL A 263 6.39 -16.43 -6.66
N LYS A 264 6.31 -17.75 -6.93
CA LYS A 264 5.26 -18.33 -7.78
C LYS A 264 3.86 -18.09 -7.24
N LEU A 265 3.65 -18.32 -5.94
CA LEU A 265 2.35 -18.07 -5.30
C LEU A 265 2.03 -16.58 -5.24
N THR A 266 3.03 -15.71 -5.09
CA THR A 266 2.79 -14.26 -5.19
C THR A 266 2.33 -13.88 -6.59
N ALA A 267 3.05 -14.34 -7.62
CA ALA A 267 2.76 -14.05 -9.02
C ALA A 267 1.43 -14.64 -9.50
N SER A 268 0.96 -15.74 -8.90
CA SER A 268 -0.35 -16.32 -9.24
C SER A 268 -1.54 -15.57 -8.64
N THR A 269 -1.29 -14.54 -7.84
CA THR A 269 -2.36 -13.72 -7.24
C THR A 269 -3.04 -12.92 -8.34
N THR A 270 -4.34 -13.16 -8.52
CA THR A 270 -5.20 -12.49 -9.50
C THR A 270 -6.54 -12.13 -8.86
N THR A 271 -7.29 -11.21 -9.47
CA THR A 271 -8.65 -10.87 -9.06
C THR A 271 -9.60 -10.89 -10.24
N GLU A 272 -10.90 -11.00 -9.97
CA GLU A 272 -11.95 -10.80 -10.97
C GLU A 272 -11.85 -9.43 -11.65
N LYS A 273 -11.36 -8.41 -10.92
CA LYS A 273 -11.08 -7.06 -11.43
C LYS A 273 -9.76 -6.95 -12.21
N GLY A 274 -9.10 -8.07 -12.52
CA GLY A 274 -7.96 -8.13 -13.44
C GLY A 274 -6.62 -7.64 -12.87
N LEU A 275 -6.43 -7.62 -11.54
CA LEU A 275 -5.11 -7.31 -10.97
C LEU A 275 -4.06 -8.30 -11.50
N LYS A 276 -2.98 -7.76 -12.06
CA LYS A 276 -1.83 -8.55 -12.49
C LYS A 276 -0.67 -8.33 -11.51
N VAL A 277 -0.24 -9.41 -10.86
CA VAL A 277 0.90 -9.41 -9.95
C VAL A 277 2.09 -10.05 -10.64
N LYS A 278 3.18 -9.30 -10.80
CA LYS A 278 4.48 -9.85 -11.18
C LYS A 278 5.33 -9.96 -9.91
N ALA A 279 5.90 -11.13 -9.64
CA ALA A 279 6.77 -11.31 -8.49
C ALA A 279 8.15 -11.81 -8.93
N MET A 280 9.20 -11.38 -8.23
CA MET A 280 10.56 -11.84 -8.47
C MET A 280 11.35 -11.94 -7.17
N LEU A 281 12.40 -12.76 -7.20
CA LEU A 281 13.40 -12.78 -6.15
C LEU A 281 14.39 -11.64 -6.36
N ASP A 282 14.55 -10.79 -5.35
CA ASP A 282 15.63 -9.81 -5.30
C ASP A 282 16.89 -10.51 -4.80
N LYS A 283 17.93 -10.53 -5.63
CA LYS A 283 19.21 -11.18 -5.33
C LYS A 283 20.26 -10.22 -4.76
N ASN A 284 19.93 -8.94 -4.68
CA ASN A 284 20.80 -7.94 -4.08
C ASN A 284 20.96 -8.20 -2.59
N ARG A 285 22.03 -7.64 -2.01
CA ARG A 285 22.29 -7.71 -0.57
C ARG A 285 22.13 -6.33 0.03
N TYR A 286 21.34 -6.26 1.09
CA TYR A 286 21.07 -5.01 1.80
C TYR A 286 21.63 -5.06 3.22
N GLU A 287 22.62 -4.22 3.48
CA GLU A 287 23.20 -4.11 4.81
C GLU A 287 22.25 -3.41 5.79
N LYS A 288 22.25 -3.88 7.04
CA LYS A 288 21.45 -3.26 8.10
C LYS A 288 22.30 -2.28 8.90
N GLY A 289 21.63 -1.29 9.49
CA GLY A 289 22.27 -0.36 10.41
C GLY A 289 23.16 0.68 9.73
N ILE A 290 23.04 0.84 8.40
CA ILE A 290 23.68 1.93 7.67
C ILE A 290 23.21 3.26 8.28
N ARG A 291 24.17 4.09 8.70
CA ARG A 291 23.93 5.43 9.24
C ARG A 291 24.43 6.45 8.24
N ILE A 292 23.55 7.36 7.83
CA ILE A 292 23.91 8.47 6.96
C ILE A 292 24.42 9.63 7.80
N SER A 293 25.66 10.05 7.52
CA SER A 293 26.31 11.17 8.16
C SER A 293 25.64 12.50 7.83
N GLN A 294 25.92 13.54 8.62
CA GLN A 294 25.46 14.89 8.30
C GLN A 294 26.09 15.42 6.99
N GLY A 295 27.31 14.97 6.65
CA GLY A 295 27.99 15.36 5.42
C GLY A 295 27.26 14.83 4.19
N GLU A 296 26.90 13.55 4.20
CA GLU A 296 26.11 12.93 3.13
C GLU A 296 24.72 13.56 3.00
N MET A 297 24.07 13.88 4.12
CA MET A 297 22.77 14.58 4.10
C MET A 297 22.82 15.95 3.43
N LYS A 298 23.98 16.64 3.41
CA LYS A 298 24.10 17.93 2.73
C LYS A 298 24.06 17.80 1.20
N ASN A 299 24.34 16.61 0.66
CA ASN A 299 24.27 16.34 -0.77
C ASN A 299 22.86 15.89 -1.21
N ILE A 300 21.93 15.75 -0.26
CA ILE A 300 20.55 15.36 -0.51
C ILE A 300 19.70 16.61 -0.30
N HIS A 301 19.01 17.05 -1.34
CA HIS A 301 18.23 18.29 -1.32
C HIS A 301 16.74 18.02 -1.49
N PRO A 302 16.07 17.39 -0.51
CA PRO A 302 14.63 17.21 -0.57
C PRO A 302 13.96 18.57 -0.46
N VAL A 303 13.17 18.92 -1.47
CA VAL A 303 12.33 20.13 -1.44
C VAL A 303 11.03 19.77 -0.73
N GLN A 304 10.83 20.33 0.45
CA GLN A 304 9.64 20.10 1.26
C GLN A 304 8.41 20.72 0.58
N ASN A 305 7.26 20.05 0.68
CA ASN A 305 5.99 20.62 0.26
C ASN A 305 5.54 21.68 1.28
N GLU A 306 4.79 22.69 0.81
CA GLU A 306 4.18 23.71 1.68
C GLU A 306 3.26 23.09 2.73
N TYR A 307 2.53 22.03 2.36
CA TYR A 307 1.69 21.30 3.28
C TYR A 307 2.42 20.05 3.81
N GLY A 308 2.62 20.01 5.13
CA GLY A 308 3.18 18.83 5.80
C GLY A 308 4.57 18.46 5.31
N GLY A 309 5.48 19.43 5.13
CA GLY A 309 6.80 19.25 4.52
C GLY A 309 7.73 18.19 5.12
N GLU A 310 7.44 17.71 6.34
CA GLU A 310 8.11 16.54 6.91
C GLU A 310 7.64 15.23 6.27
N TRP A 311 6.39 15.17 5.83
CA TRP A 311 5.69 14.01 5.28
C TRP A 311 5.58 14.07 3.76
N ASN A 312 5.67 15.26 3.18
CA ASN A 312 5.51 15.50 1.76
C ASN A 312 6.74 16.24 1.25
N TYR A 313 7.49 15.64 0.35
CA TYR A 313 8.70 16.23 -0.22
C TYR A 313 8.98 15.66 -1.60
N LYS A 314 9.77 16.38 -2.38
CA LYS A 314 10.26 15.92 -3.68
C LYS A 314 11.78 15.87 -3.69
N ILE A 315 12.31 14.90 -4.43
CA ILE A 315 13.73 14.72 -4.67
C ILE A 315 13.94 14.75 -6.17
N SER A 316 14.79 15.66 -6.63
CA SER A 316 15.12 15.83 -8.05
C SER A 316 16.50 15.21 -8.35
N PRO A 317 16.76 14.82 -9.61
CA PRO A 317 18.03 14.21 -10.02
C PRO A 317 19.28 15.03 -9.69
#